data_AF-A0A5C7Z6N7-F1
#
_entry.id   AF-A0A5C7Z6N7-F1
#
_cell.length_a   1.000
_cell.length_b   1.000
_cell.length_c   1.000
_cell.angle_alpha   90.00
_cell.angle_beta   90.00
_cell.angle_gamma   90.00
#
_symmetry.space_group_name_H-M   'P 1'
#
loop_
_entity.id
_entity.type
_entity.pdbx_description
1 polymer ?
#
loop_
_entity_poly.entity_id
_entity_poly.type
_entity_poly.pdbx_seq_one_letter_code
_entity_poly.pdbx_strand_id
1 'polypeptide(L)'
;MTQTTKQFLITLNLVYFALPVVMVGFALFVFIWITTGQQLAPVDPEFESILRIIVIATVPAGMGIGYFVFKTVVEGIASDLPLLQKLQQYQSAVIVRAAGFEMPGMFAAVVAFITNNSSFLLFTAAIAVLFLLFRPTVNSITNDLQLTASERSELENSQHFTRK
;
A
#
# COMPACT_ATOMS: atom_id res chain seq x y z
N MET A 1 13.29 23.87 5.99
CA MET A 1 13.81 23.57 4.65
C MET A 1 12.63 23.32 3.73
N THR A 2 12.45 24.09 2.66
CA THR A 2 11.38 23.89 1.68
C THR A 2 11.65 22.62 0.87
N GLN A 3 10.76 21.63 0.96
CA GLN A 3 10.89 20.37 0.24
C GLN A 3 10.74 20.63 -1.27
N THR A 4 11.63 20.08 -2.09
CA THR A 4 11.51 20.19 -3.56
C THR A 4 10.60 19.09 -4.12
N THR A 5 10.02 19.32 -5.30
CA THR A 5 9.19 18.34 -6.03
C THR A 5 9.92 17.01 -6.26
N LYS A 6 11.24 17.05 -6.50
CA LYS A 6 12.09 15.85 -6.57
C LYS A 6 12.15 15.10 -5.25
N GLN A 7 12.44 15.80 -4.14
CA GLN A 7 12.54 15.19 -2.83
C GLN A 7 11.20 14.58 -2.41
N PHE A 8 10.09 15.22 -2.78
CA PHE A 8 8.75 14.69 -2.61
C PHE A 8 8.56 13.33 -3.29
N LEU A 9 8.87 13.20 -4.58
CA LEU A 9 8.70 11.92 -5.32
C LEU A 9 9.54 10.79 -4.73
N ILE A 10 10.74 11.10 -4.24
CA ILE A 10 11.60 10.12 -3.55
C ILE A 10 10.93 9.69 -2.24
N THR A 11 10.51 10.63 -1.40
CA THR A 11 9.82 10.33 -0.14
C THR A 11 8.54 9.55 -0.37
N LEU A 12 7.73 9.90 -1.36
CA LEU A 12 6.50 9.19 -1.71
C LEU A 12 6.77 7.72 -2.05
N ASN A 13 7.74 7.45 -2.94
CA ASN A 13 8.11 6.07 -3.27
C ASN A 13 8.67 5.33 -2.06
N LEU A 14 9.55 5.96 -1.27
CA LEU A 14 10.16 5.33 -0.10
C LEU A 14 9.10 4.90 0.92
N VAL A 15 8.19 5.81 1.29
CA VAL A 15 7.13 5.51 2.26
C VAL A 15 6.15 4.48 1.68
N TYR A 16 5.78 4.59 0.40
CA TYR A 16 4.88 3.65 -0.26
C TYR A 16 5.45 2.23 -0.28
N PHE A 17 6.73 2.06 -0.62
CA PHE A 17 7.38 0.75 -0.69
C PHE A 17 7.80 0.20 0.67
N ALA A 18 7.91 1.02 1.72
CA ALA A 18 8.17 0.53 3.07
C ALA A 18 7.06 -0.43 3.56
N LEU A 19 5.80 -0.12 3.27
CA LEU A 19 4.62 -0.92 3.68
C LEU A 19 4.68 -2.36 3.12
N PRO A 20 4.74 -2.60 1.79
CA PRO A 20 4.81 -3.95 1.26
C PRO A 20 6.12 -4.66 1.62
N VAL A 21 7.24 -3.94 1.85
CA VAL A 21 8.49 -4.56 2.31
C VAL A 21 8.32 -5.18 3.70
N VAL A 22 7.70 -4.46 4.64
CA VAL A 22 7.43 -4.99 5.99
C VAL A 22 6.47 -6.18 5.92
N MET A 23 5.38 -6.05 5.14
CA MET A 23 4.41 -7.12 4.92
C MET A 23 5.01 -8.39 4.30
N VAL A 24 5.81 -8.25 3.24
CA VAL A 24 6.48 -9.38 2.57
C VAL A 24 7.58 -9.96 3.45
N GLY A 25 8.33 -9.12 4.16
CA GLY A 25 9.35 -9.58 5.11
C GLY A 25 8.75 -10.44 6.22
N PHE A 26 7.60 -10.05 6.77
CA PHE A 26 6.89 -10.86 7.75
C PHE A 26 6.33 -12.15 7.13
N ALA A 27 5.74 -12.09 5.94
CA ALA A 27 5.26 -13.29 5.23
C ALA A 27 6.40 -14.30 4.96
N LEU A 28 7.59 -13.82 4.59
CA LEU A 28 8.77 -14.65 4.39
C LEU A 28 9.24 -15.30 5.70
N PHE A 29 9.26 -14.53 6.80
CA PHE A 29 9.53 -15.08 8.13
C PHE A 29 8.56 -16.21 8.48
N VAL A 30 7.25 -15.99 8.30
CA VAL A 30 6.21 -17.00 8.57
C VAL A 30 6.37 -18.23 7.68
N PHE A 31 6.69 -18.05 6.40
CA PHE A 31 6.95 -19.18 5.50
C PHE A 31 8.12 -20.05 5.98
N ILE A 32 9.24 -19.42 6.37
CA ILE A 32 10.41 -20.13 6.92
C ILE A 32 10.05 -20.83 8.24
N TRP A 33 9.29 -20.16 9.11
CA TRP A 33 8.82 -20.74 10.37
C TRP A 33 8.02 -22.03 10.15
N ILE A 34 7.00 -22.00 9.29
CA ILE A 34 6.16 -23.16 8.98
C ILE A 34 7.00 -24.29 8.34
N THR A 35 7.87 -23.96 7.38
CA THR A 35 8.66 -24.97 6.64
C THR A 35 9.77 -25.61 7.46
N THR A 36 10.21 -24.97 8.55
CA THR A 36 11.15 -25.56 9.53
C THR A 36 10.46 -26.41 10.60
N GLY A 37 9.14 -26.61 10.49
CA GLY A 37 8.35 -27.43 11.40
C GLY A 37 8.08 -26.77 12.76
N GLN A 38 8.35 -25.47 12.89
CA GLN A 38 7.95 -24.72 14.07
C GLN A 38 6.44 -24.48 14.01
N GLN A 39 5.76 -24.64 15.13
CA GLN A 39 4.33 -24.39 15.23
C GLN A 39 4.00 -23.77 16.58
N LEU A 40 2.97 -22.95 16.59
CA LEU A 40 2.33 -22.51 17.82
C LEU A 40 1.46 -23.65 18.38
N ALA A 41 0.74 -23.38 19.46
CA ALA A 41 -0.24 -24.33 19.99
C ALA A 41 -1.25 -24.70 18.88
N PRO A 42 -1.70 -25.97 18.83
CA PRO A 42 -2.71 -26.40 17.86
C PRO A 42 -3.94 -25.49 17.91
N VAL A 43 -4.40 -25.10 16.73
CA VAL A 43 -5.59 -24.27 16.55
C VAL A 43 -6.78 -25.16 16.20
N ASP A 44 -7.94 -24.83 16.79
CA ASP A 44 -9.18 -25.52 16.48
C ASP A 44 -9.64 -25.26 15.02
N PRO A 45 -10.12 -26.28 14.28
CA PRO A 45 -10.54 -26.12 12.88
C PRO A 45 -11.69 -25.14 12.65
N GLU A 46 -12.61 -24.98 13.61
CA GLU A 46 -13.70 -24.00 13.53
C GLU A 46 -13.12 -22.58 13.61
N PHE A 47 -12.17 -22.36 14.51
CA PHE A 47 -11.48 -21.07 14.63
C PHE A 47 -10.68 -20.72 13.36
N GLU A 48 -9.95 -21.67 12.77
CA GLU A 48 -9.28 -21.45 11.47
C GLU A 48 -10.28 -21.07 10.38
N SER A 49 -11.43 -21.74 10.33
CA SER A 49 -12.49 -21.46 9.35
C SER A 49 -13.04 -20.04 9.49
N ILE A 50 -13.25 -19.57 10.72
CA ILE A 50 -13.66 -18.19 11.01
C ILE A 50 -12.58 -17.21 10.54
N LEU A 51 -11.31 -17.45 10.88
CA LEU A 51 -10.21 -16.59 10.43
C LEU A 51 -10.13 -16.52 8.91
N ARG A 52 -10.40 -17.61 8.20
CA ARG A 52 -10.44 -17.63 6.74
C ARG A 52 -11.53 -16.76 6.17
N ILE A 53 -12.73 -16.79 6.75
CA ILE A 53 -13.82 -15.89 6.35
C ILE A 53 -13.42 -14.44 6.58
N ILE A 54 -12.80 -14.12 7.73
CA ILE A 54 -12.36 -12.76 8.04
C ILE A 54 -11.28 -12.31 7.05
N VAL A 55 -10.26 -13.13 6.75
CA VAL A 55 -9.23 -12.80 5.75
C VAL A 55 -9.89 -12.48 4.40
N ILE A 56 -10.79 -13.34 3.91
CA ILE A 56 -11.48 -13.12 2.64
C ILE A 56 -12.30 -11.81 2.66
N ALA A 57 -12.98 -11.50 3.76
CA ALA A 57 -13.79 -10.29 3.88
C ALA A 57 -12.96 -9.01 4.01
N THR A 58 -11.82 -9.07 4.70
CA THR A 58 -10.96 -7.90 4.94
C THR A 58 -10.30 -7.38 3.67
N VAL A 59 -9.99 -8.23 2.69
CA VAL A 59 -9.37 -7.79 1.43
C VAL A 59 -10.23 -6.76 0.67
N PRO A 60 -11.46 -7.08 0.23
CA PRO A 60 -12.31 -6.11 -0.45
C PRO A 60 -12.72 -4.94 0.45
N ALA A 61 -12.92 -5.18 1.75
CA ALA A 61 -13.28 -4.11 2.69
C ALA A 61 -12.15 -3.08 2.84
N GLY A 62 -10.91 -3.53 3.09
CA GLY A 62 -9.73 -2.68 3.23
C GLY A 62 -9.44 -1.89 1.95
N MET A 63 -9.49 -2.56 0.80
CA MET A 63 -9.30 -1.91 -0.49
C MET A 63 -10.41 -0.89 -0.80
N GLY A 64 -11.67 -1.24 -0.54
CA GLY A 64 -12.81 -0.37 -0.78
C GLY A 64 -12.78 0.88 0.09
N ILE A 65 -12.55 0.71 1.39
CA ILE A 65 -12.43 1.81 2.35
C ILE A 65 -11.24 2.69 2.00
N GLY A 66 -10.06 2.09 1.76
CA GLY A 66 -8.85 2.84 1.40
C GLY A 66 -9.01 3.65 0.12
N TYR A 67 -9.67 3.09 -0.90
CA TYR A 67 -9.97 3.80 -2.13
C TYR A 67 -11.01 4.91 -1.96
N PHE A 68 -12.07 4.67 -1.17
CA PHE A 68 -13.09 5.68 -0.89
C PHE A 68 -12.49 6.89 -0.18
N VAL A 69 -11.65 6.67 0.84
CA VAL A 69 -10.98 7.75 1.55
C VAL A 69 -10.01 8.48 0.64
N PHE A 70 -9.21 7.75 -0.16
CA PHE A 70 -8.32 8.34 -1.16
C PHE A 70 -9.06 9.29 -2.08
N LYS A 71 -10.16 8.83 -2.68
CA LYS A 71 -10.96 9.61 -3.61
C LYS A 71 -11.52 10.86 -2.94
N THR A 72 -12.09 10.71 -1.74
CA THR A 72 -12.65 11.83 -0.96
C THR A 72 -11.59 12.89 -0.67
N VAL A 73 -10.38 12.47 -0.28
CA VAL A 73 -9.29 13.42 0.00
C VAL A 73 -8.83 14.11 -1.28
N VAL A 74 -8.61 13.37 -2.37
CA VAL A 74 -8.12 13.91 -3.64
C VAL A 74 -9.12 14.90 -4.27
N GLU A 75 -10.41 14.57 -4.26
CA GLU A 75 -11.48 15.46 -4.75
C GLU A 75 -11.63 16.74 -3.91
N GLY A 76 -11.21 16.70 -2.64
CA GLY A 76 -11.21 17.85 -1.74
C GLY A 76 -10.00 18.77 -1.86
N ILE A 77 -8.98 18.43 -2.67
CA ILE A 77 -7.78 19.25 -2.84
C ILE A 77 -8.13 20.47 -3.71
N ALA A 78 -8.00 21.66 -3.15
CA ALA A 78 -8.30 22.89 -3.88
C ALA A 78 -7.34 23.14 -5.06
N SER A 79 -7.90 23.55 -6.20
CA SER A 79 -7.19 23.66 -7.48
C SER A 79 -6.25 24.86 -7.58
N ASP A 80 -6.46 25.87 -6.74
CA ASP A 80 -5.65 27.09 -6.63
C ASP A 80 -4.42 26.93 -5.72
N LEU A 81 -4.30 25.79 -5.02
CA LEU A 81 -3.15 25.51 -4.18
C LEU A 81 -1.85 25.42 -5.00
N PRO A 82 -0.72 25.89 -4.44
CA PRO A 82 0.58 25.63 -5.03
C PRO A 82 0.84 24.12 -5.20
N LEU A 83 1.53 23.73 -6.29
CA LEU A 83 1.79 22.33 -6.65
C LEU A 83 2.32 21.50 -5.47
N LEU A 84 3.30 22.02 -4.73
CA LEU A 84 3.89 21.30 -3.59
C LEU A 84 2.84 20.97 -2.50
N GLN A 85 1.89 21.86 -2.24
CA GLN A 85 0.84 21.64 -1.25
C GLN A 85 -0.17 20.59 -1.73
N LYS A 86 -0.52 20.60 -3.02
CA LYS A 86 -1.34 19.53 -3.63
C LYS A 86 -0.68 18.16 -3.49
N LEU A 87 0.62 18.10 -3.80
CA LEU A 87 1.41 16.87 -3.69
C LEU A 87 1.48 16.35 -2.25
N GLN A 88 1.66 17.23 -1.25
CA GLN A 88 1.67 16.83 0.16
C GLN A 88 0.33 16.24 0.61
N GLN A 89 -0.80 16.83 0.22
CA GLN A 89 -2.12 16.27 0.53
C GLN A 89 -2.36 14.95 -0.20
N TYR A 90 -1.94 14.86 -1.46
CA TYR A 90 -2.01 13.63 -2.25
C TYR A 90 -1.19 12.49 -1.62
N GLN A 91 0.01 12.76 -1.12
CA GLN A 91 0.83 11.76 -0.44
C GLN A 91 0.11 11.14 0.75
N SER A 92 -0.52 11.96 1.59
CA SER A 92 -1.32 11.47 2.71
C SER A 92 -2.46 10.56 2.23
N ALA A 93 -3.16 10.95 1.16
CA ALA A 93 -4.21 10.13 0.56
C ALA A 93 -3.67 8.77 0.06
N VAL A 94 -2.52 8.77 -0.63
CA VAL A 94 -1.87 7.55 -1.12
C VAL A 94 -1.47 6.63 0.02
N ILE A 95 -0.93 7.15 1.11
CA ILE A 95 -0.52 6.35 2.27
C ILE A 95 -1.74 5.69 2.91
N VAL A 96 -2.84 6.42 3.08
CA VAL A 96 -4.11 5.85 3.60
C VAL A 96 -4.64 4.76 2.67
N ARG A 97 -4.62 5.01 1.36
CA ARG A 97 -4.99 3.99 0.36
C ARG A 97 -4.13 2.74 0.52
N ALA A 98 -2.81 2.91 0.61
CA ALA A 98 -1.84 1.85 0.74
C ALA A 98 -2.04 1.03 2.04
N ALA A 99 -2.36 1.68 3.16
CA ALA A 99 -2.72 1.00 4.41
C ALA A 99 -3.96 0.10 4.24
N GLY A 100 -4.92 0.49 3.39
CA GLY A 100 -6.06 -0.34 3.01
C GLY A 100 -5.69 -1.65 2.29
N PHE A 101 -4.52 -1.70 1.64
CA PHE A 101 -3.94 -2.93 1.09
C PHE A 101 -3.07 -3.67 2.11
N GLU A 102 -2.22 -2.96 2.84
CA GLU A 102 -1.28 -3.56 3.80
C GLU A 102 -2.01 -4.34 4.90
N MET A 103 -3.05 -3.75 5.49
CA MET A 103 -3.73 -4.31 6.66
C MET A 103 -4.30 -5.72 6.38
N PRO A 104 -5.07 -5.97 5.31
CA PRO A 104 -5.51 -7.32 4.96
C PRO A 104 -4.35 -8.28 4.64
N GLY A 105 -3.29 -7.81 3.97
CA GLY A 105 -2.16 -8.67 3.60
C GLY A 105 -1.29 -9.07 4.79
N MET A 106 -1.04 -8.14 5.70
CA MET A 106 -0.37 -8.39 6.98
C MET A 106 -1.23 -9.30 7.86
N PHE A 107 -2.55 -9.04 7.94
CA PHE A 107 -3.47 -9.87 8.70
C PHE A 107 -3.47 -11.32 8.20
N ALA A 108 -3.50 -11.54 6.89
CA ALA A 108 -3.40 -12.88 6.32
C ALA A 108 -2.08 -13.60 6.69
N ALA A 109 -0.96 -12.89 6.72
CA ALA A 109 0.32 -13.45 7.17
C ALA A 109 0.32 -13.79 8.67
N VAL A 110 -0.31 -12.96 9.50
CA VAL A 110 -0.51 -13.26 10.94
C VAL A 110 -1.40 -14.48 11.12
N VAL A 111 -2.48 -14.61 10.36
CA VAL A 111 -3.35 -15.80 10.39
C VAL A 111 -2.57 -17.05 9.96
N ALA A 112 -1.74 -16.97 8.93
CA ALA A 112 -0.85 -18.07 8.52
C ALA A 112 0.06 -18.52 9.67
N PHE A 113 0.63 -17.55 10.40
CA PHE A 113 1.51 -17.81 11.53
C PHE A 113 0.78 -18.50 12.69
N ILE A 114 -0.40 -18.00 13.06
CA ILE A 114 -1.21 -18.54 14.16
C ILE A 114 -1.70 -19.95 13.85
N THR A 115 -2.19 -20.18 12.63
CA THR A 115 -2.80 -21.45 12.22
C THR A 115 -1.81 -22.49 11.72
N ASN A 116 -0.53 -22.10 11.54
CA ASN A 116 0.48 -22.90 10.87
C ASN A 116 0.06 -23.35 9.44
N ASN A 117 -0.84 -22.59 8.79
CA ASN A 117 -1.36 -22.91 7.46
C ASN A 117 -0.83 -21.91 6.43
N SER A 118 0.10 -22.35 5.58
CA SER A 118 0.73 -21.50 4.58
C SER A 118 -0.22 -21.04 3.45
N SER A 119 -1.40 -21.64 3.30
CA SER A 119 -2.37 -21.24 2.27
C SER A 119 -2.85 -19.79 2.43
N PHE A 120 -2.85 -19.26 3.66
CA PHE A 120 -3.17 -17.86 3.93
C PHE A 120 -2.16 -16.88 3.33
N LEU A 121 -0.90 -17.30 3.12
CA LEU A 121 0.14 -16.46 2.50
C LEU A 121 -0.17 -16.14 1.03
N LEU A 122 -1.05 -16.90 0.36
CA LEU A 122 -1.51 -16.58 -0.99
C LEU A 122 -2.22 -15.22 -1.06
N PHE A 123 -2.96 -14.83 -0.01
CA PHE A 123 -3.59 -13.52 0.07
C PHE A 123 -2.56 -12.41 0.20
N THR A 124 -1.55 -12.59 1.06
CA THR A 124 -0.45 -11.64 1.21
C THR A 124 0.34 -11.48 -0.09
N ALA A 125 0.61 -12.58 -0.79
CA ALA A 125 1.29 -12.55 -2.09
C ALA A 125 0.47 -11.82 -3.16
N ALA A 126 -0.84 -12.08 -3.25
CA ALA A 126 -1.72 -11.38 -4.18
C ALA A 126 -1.73 -9.86 -3.88
N ILE A 127 -1.84 -9.48 -2.61
CA ILE A 127 -1.81 -8.07 -2.19
C ILE A 127 -0.47 -7.41 -2.51
N ALA A 128 0.66 -8.11 -2.33
CA ALA A 128 1.97 -7.60 -2.70
C ALA A 128 2.05 -7.29 -4.21
N VAL A 129 1.45 -8.11 -5.07
CA VAL A 129 1.34 -7.81 -6.51
C VAL A 129 0.47 -6.56 -6.74
N LEU A 130 -0.66 -6.42 -6.03
CA LEU A 130 -1.50 -5.23 -6.13
C LEU A 130 -0.75 -3.94 -5.74
N PHE A 131 0.13 -3.97 -4.75
CA PHE A 131 1.01 -2.85 -4.42
C PHE A 131 1.90 -2.42 -5.60
N LEU A 132 2.40 -3.36 -6.40
CA LEU A 132 3.19 -3.03 -7.58
C LEU A 132 2.33 -2.38 -8.67
N LEU A 133 1.10 -2.87 -8.84
CA LEU A 133 0.16 -2.38 -9.87
C LEU A 133 -0.43 -1.00 -9.52
N PHE A 134 -0.68 -0.73 -8.24
CA PHE A 134 -1.27 0.52 -7.77
C PHE A 134 -0.25 1.56 -7.27
N ARG A 135 1.02 1.37 -7.62
CA ARG A 135 2.07 2.34 -7.31
C ARG A 135 1.75 3.70 -7.92
N PRO A 136 1.83 4.81 -7.14
CA PRO A 136 1.69 6.14 -7.70
C PRO A 136 2.82 6.43 -8.71
N THR A 137 2.45 6.87 -9.90
CA THR A 137 3.36 7.32 -10.96
C THR A 137 3.11 8.79 -11.25
N VAL A 138 4.04 9.48 -11.92
CA VAL A 138 3.80 10.87 -12.34
C VAL A 138 2.53 10.99 -13.16
N ASN A 139 2.27 10.03 -14.06
CA ASN A 139 1.03 9.99 -14.85
C ASN A 139 -0.22 9.86 -13.97
N SER A 140 -0.23 8.95 -12.99
CA SER A 140 -1.40 8.81 -12.11
C SER A 140 -1.59 10.05 -11.24
N ILE A 141 -0.52 10.62 -10.70
CA ILE A 141 -0.57 11.87 -9.91
C ILE A 141 -1.15 13.02 -10.73
N THR A 142 -0.67 13.19 -11.97
CA THR A 142 -1.17 14.22 -12.89
C THR A 142 -2.66 14.06 -13.18
N ASN A 143 -3.11 12.83 -13.42
CA ASN A 143 -4.51 12.55 -13.72
C ASN A 143 -5.40 12.75 -12.48
N ASP A 144 -4.97 12.23 -11.33
CA ASP A 144 -5.74 12.28 -10.08
C ASP A 144 -5.91 13.72 -9.59
N LEU A 145 -4.85 14.54 -9.68
CA LEU A 145 -4.87 15.95 -9.26
C LEU A 145 -5.31 16.93 -10.35
N GLN A 146 -5.58 16.44 -11.56
CA GLN A 146 -5.92 17.25 -12.74
C GLN A 146 -4.92 18.41 -12.95
N LEU A 147 -3.62 18.10 -12.86
CA LEU A 147 -2.57 19.12 -12.93
C LEU A 147 -2.59 19.86 -14.28
N THR A 148 -2.32 21.16 -14.22
CA THR A 148 -2.13 21.99 -15.42
C THR A 148 -0.88 21.57 -16.20
N ALA A 149 -0.78 21.99 -17.47
CA ALA A 149 0.38 21.67 -18.30
C ALA A 149 1.72 22.15 -17.70
N SER A 150 1.73 23.31 -17.04
CA SER A 150 2.90 23.86 -16.36
C SER A 150 3.29 23.01 -15.14
N GLU A 151 2.33 22.70 -14.27
CA GLU A 151 2.55 21.86 -13.09
C GLU A 151 3.04 20.45 -13.45
N ARG A 152 2.44 19.87 -14.50
CA ARG A 152 2.86 18.58 -15.05
C ARG A 152 4.31 18.63 -15.53
N SER A 153 4.68 19.66 -16.30
CA SER A 153 6.05 19.82 -16.79
C SER A 153 7.05 19.96 -15.63
N GLU A 154 6.70 20.69 -14.58
CA GLU A 154 7.53 20.79 -13.36
C GLU A 154 7.74 19.43 -12.67
N LEU A 155 6.66 18.64 -12.55
CA LEU A 155 6.70 17.31 -11.94
C LEU A 155 7.52 16.31 -12.78
N GLU A 156 7.37 16.32 -14.10
CA GLU A 156 8.11 15.46 -15.04
C GLU A 156 9.62 15.80 -15.09
N ASN A 157 9.96 17.09 -15.09
CA ASN A 157 11.35 17.56 -15.03
C ASN A 157 12.05 17.07 -13.74
N SER A 158 11.30 16.97 -12.65
CA SER A 158 11.80 16.42 -11.38
C SER A 158 12.04 14.90 -11.42
N GLN A 159 11.36 14.16 -12.31
CA GLN A 159 11.49 12.72 -12.48
C GLN A 159 12.71 12.32 -13.34
N HIS A 160 13.06 13.10 -14.37
CA HIS A 160 14.17 12.73 -15.28
C HIS A 160 15.55 12.66 -14.59
N PHE A 161 15.74 13.35 -13.47
CA PHE A 161 16.97 13.29 -12.68
C PHE A 161 17.10 12.07 -11.76
N THR A 162 16.04 11.28 -11.53
CA THR A 162 16.08 10.07 -10.69
C THR A 162 16.24 8.77 -11.51
N ARG A 163 16.28 8.87 -12.84
CA ARG A 163 16.42 7.76 -13.80
C ARG A 163 17.86 7.60 -14.35
N LYS A 164 18.89 8.03 -13.62
CA LYS A 164 20.30 7.77 -13.96
C LYS A 164 20.80 6.53 -13.24
#